data_AF-A0A970HIG1-F1
#
_entry.id   AF-A0A970HIG1-F1
#
_cell.length_a   1.000
_cell.length_b   1.000
_cell.length_c   1.000
_cell.angle_alpha   90.00
_cell.angle_beta   90.00
_cell.angle_gamma   90.00
#
_symmetry.space_group_name_H-M   'P 1'
#
loop_
_entity.id
_entity.type
_entity.pdbx_description
1 polymer ?
#
loop_
_entity_poly.entity_id
_entity_poly.type
_entity_poly.pdbx_seq_one_letter_code
_entity_poly.pdbx_strand_id
1 'polypeptide(L)'
;MDDRCLMMKDYIIEYVQGSLRDEEKLMLISHLKYCLQCREELAITVKLSRLIISQEKKVPKDIKDTAFSLVKVDNKNNTLSNIRTSLEPLDQVYQALITTKKSIKLAFQFI
;
A
#
# COMPACT_ATOMS: atom_id res chain seq x y z
N MET A 1 -36.74 -12.78 -2.44
CA MET A 1 -35.69 -11.76 -2.55
C MET A 1 -36.43 -10.44 -2.67
N ASP A 2 -36.24 -9.50 -1.73
CA ASP A 2 -36.93 -8.19 -1.70
C ASP A 2 -36.43 -7.35 -2.91
N ASP A 3 -37.33 -6.66 -3.61
CA ASP A 3 -36.98 -5.79 -4.75
C ASP A 3 -35.95 -4.72 -4.34
N ARG A 4 -35.96 -4.31 -3.08
CA ARG A 4 -34.94 -3.40 -2.53
C ARG A 4 -33.55 -4.02 -2.49
N CYS A 5 -33.41 -5.33 -2.28
CA CYS A 5 -32.10 -5.99 -2.30
C CYS A 5 -31.49 -5.98 -3.71
N LEU A 6 -32.30 -6.00 -4.78
CA LEU A 6 -31.81 -5.90 -6.15
C LEU A 6 -31.14 -4.55 -6.39
N MET A 7 -31.81 -3.46 -6.03
CA MET A 7 -31.25 -2.10 -6.12
C MET A 7 -29.96 -1.94 -5.30
N MET A 8 -29.89 -2.58 -4.13
CA MET A 8 -28.69 -2.50 -3.30
C MET A 8 -27.47 -3.19 -3.92
N LYS A 9 -27.64 -4.14 -4.85
CA LYS A 9 -26.51 -4.78 -5.54
C LYS A 9 -25.73 -3.78 -6.37
N ASP A 10 -26.42 -2.93 -7.11
CA ASP A 10 -25.78 -1.89 -7.92
C ASP A 10 -25.06 -0.88 -7.01
N TYR A 11 -25.72 -0.47 -5.92
CA TYR A 11 -25.12 0.41 -4.92
C TYR A 11 -23.89 -0.20 -4.25
N ILE A 12 -23.87 -1.51 -3.99
CA ILE A 12 -22.69 -2.19 -3.44
C ILE A 12 -21.50 -2.09 -4.40
N ILE A 13 -21.73 -2.26 -5.70
CA ILE A 13 -20.67 -2.17 -6.72
C ILE A 13 -20.12 -0.74 -6.77
N GLU A 14 -21.01 0.24 -6.91
CA GLU A 14 -20.66 1.67 -6.97
C GLU A 14 -19.99 2.15 -5.68
N TYR A 15 -20.42 1.65 -4.52
CA TYR A 15 -19.79 1.94 -3.23
C TYR A 15 -18.34 1.45 -3.21
N VAL A 16 -18.08 0.23 -3.69
CA VAL A 16 -16.73 -0.35 -3.73
C VAL A 16 -15.84 0.38 -4.74
N GLN A 17 -16.41 0.88 -5.84
CA GLN A 17 -15.71 1.68 -6.85
C GLN A 17 -15.49 3.14 -6.42
N GLY A 18 -16.18 3.60 -5.37
CA GLY A 18 -16.11 4.99 -4.90
C GLY A 18 -16.92 5.98 -5.74
N SER A 19 -17.82 5.51 -6.60
CA SER A 19 -18.68 6.32 -7.47
C SER A 19 -20.06 6.61 -6.90
N LEU A 20 -20.47 5.92 -5.82
CA LEU A 20 -21.78 6.09 -5.21
C LEU A 20 -21.97 7.49 -4.59
N ARG A 21 -23.12 8.14 -4.83
CA ARG A 21 -23.42 9.47 -4.29
C ARG A 21 -23.76 9.40 -2.80
N ASP A 22 -23.62 10.53 -2.10
CA ASP A 22 -23.77 10.56 -0.64
C ASP A 22 -25.19 10.23 -0.16
N GLU A 23 -26.22 10.67 -0.88
CA GLU A 23 -27.62 10.31 -0.60
C GLU A 23 -27.85 8.80 -0.74
N GLU A 24 -27.21 8.17 -1.72
CA GLU A 24 -27.31 6.74 -2.00
C GLU A 24 -26.52 5.91 -1.01
N LYS A 25 -25.38 6.42 -0.52
CA LYS A 25 -24.66 5.83 0.60
C LYS A 25 -25.52 5.75 1.85
N LEU A 26 -26.27 6.80 2.17
CA LEU A 26 -27.18 6.79 3.32
C LEU A 26 -28.26 5.71 3.17
N MET A 27 -28.83 5.57 1.97
CA MET A 27 -29.79 4.51 1.67
C MET A 27 -29.18 3.12 1.81
N LEU A 28 -27.99 2.91 1.26
CA LEU A 28 -27.26 1.65 1.37
C LEU A 28 -26.96 1.31 2.83
N ILE A 29 -26.41 2.24 3.62
CA ILE A 29 -26.09 2.04 5.03
C ILE A 29 -27.35 1.71 5.84
N SER A 30 -28.45 2.42 5.59
CA SER A 30 -29.74 2.18 6.23
C SER A 30 -30.24 0.76 5.96
N HIS A 31 -30.15 0.29 4.72
CA HIS A 31 -30.54 -1.06 4.34
C HIS A 31 -29.64 -2.14 4.97
N LEU A 32 -28.32 -1.95 4.94
CA LEU A 32 -27.33 -2.86 5.51
C LEU A 32 -27.49 -3.07 7.02
N LYS A 33 -28.10 -2.12 7.72
CA LYS A 33 -28.42 -2.28 9.15
C LYS A 33 -29.33 -3.48 9.40
N TYR A 34 -30.27 -3.76 8.50
CA TYR A 34 -31.32 -4.77 8.71
C TYR A 34 -31.21 -5.97 7.77
N CYS A 35 -30.54 -5.85 6.63
CA CYS A 35 -30.42 -6.92 5.65
C CYS A 35 -29.08 -7.67 5.77
N LEU A 36 -29.13 -8.90 6.29
CA LEU A 36 -27.94 -9.76 6.38
C LEU A 36 -27.37 -10.11 5.01
N GLN A 37 -28.23 -10.45 4.04
CA GLN A 37 -27.81 -10.84 2.69
C GLN A 37 -26.98 -9.74 2.02
N CYS A 38 -27.45 -8.48 2.03
CA CYS A 38 -26.70 -7.39 1.41
C CYS A 38 -25.39 -7.07 2.16
N ARG A 39 -25.31 -7.34 3.48
CA ARG A 39 -24.03 -7.25 4.22
C ARG A 39 -23.02 -8.29 3.76
N GLU A 40 -23.47 -9.52 3.56
CA GLU A 40 -22.63 -10.60 3.06
C GLU A 40 -22.15 -10.31 1.63
N GLU A 41 -23.05 -9.87 0.75
CA GLU A 41 -22.71 -9.47 -0.62
C GLU A 41 -21.69 -8.33 -0.64
N LEU A 42 -21.88 -7.28 0.18
CA LEU A 42 -20.89 -6.20 0.31
C LEU A 42 -19.53 -6.72 0.79
N ALA A 43 -19.50 -7.58 1.80
CA ALA A 43 -18.26 -8.13 2.34
C ALA A 43 -17.49 -8.94 1.29
N ILE A 44 -18.20 -9.73 0.48
CA ILE A 44 -17.62 -10.50 -0.64
C ILE A 44 -17.04 -9.54 -1.68
N THR A 45 -17.81 -8.53 -2.12
CA THR A 45 -17.38 -7.57 -3.14
C THR A 45 -16.15 -6.78 -2.71
N VAL A 46 -16.11 -6.31 -1.44
CA VAL A 46 -14.94 -5.62 -0.88
C VAL A 46 -13.71 -6.55 -0.82
N LYS A 47 -13.90 -7.83 -0.47
CA LYS A 47 -12.80 -8.80 -0.44
C LYS A 47 -12.26 -9.06 -1.84
N LEU A 48 -13.14 -9.20 -2.83
CA LEU A 48 -12.76 -9.42 -4.22
C LEU A 48 -12.00 -8.21 -4.80
N SER A 49 -12.49 -6.99 -4.58
CA SER A 49 -11.82 -5.79 -5.08
C SER A 49 -10.41 -5.64 -4.51
N ARG A 50 -10.21 -5.95 -3.23
CA ARG A 50 -8.86 -5.96 -2.61
C ARG A 50 -7.94 -6.99 -3.24
N LEU A 51 -8.45 -8.19 -3.56
CA LEU A 51 -7.64 -9.22 -4.22
C LEU A 51 -7.17 -8.75 -5.60
N ILE A 52 -8.07 -8.17 -6.40
CA ILE A 52 -7.72 -7.61 -7.72
C ILE A 52 -6.67 -6.51 -7.58
N ILE A 53 -6.89 -5.53 -6.70
CA ILE A 53 -5.94 -4.44 -6.44
C ILE A 53 -4.58 -4.96 -5.96
N SER A 54 -4.55 -6.02 -5.16
CA SER A 54 -3.31 -6.61 -4.65
C SER A 54 -2.50 -7.35 -5.72
N GLN A 55 -3.17 -7.94 -6.71
CA GLN A 55 -2.51 -8.65 -7.81
C GLN A 55 -1.93 -7.68 -8.85
N GLU A 56 -2.54 -6.51 -9.02
CA GLU A 56 -2.16 -5.55 -10.07
C GLU A 56 -1.04 -4.57 -9.68
N LYS A 57 -0.63 -4.48 -8.41
CA LYS A 57 0.37 -3.48 -7.97
C LYS A 57 1.82 -3.87 -8.29
N LYS A 58 2.16 -3.96 -9.58
CA LYS A 58 3.50 -3.55 -10.04
C LYS A 58 3.46 -2.03 -10.22
N VAL A 59 3.73 -1.29 -9.13
CA VAL A 59 3.96 0.16 -9.25
C VAL A 59 5.09 0.35 -10.28
N PRO A 60 4.84 1.08 -11.39
CA PRO A 60 5.84 1.37 -12.40
C PRO A 60 7.14 1.89 -11.76
N LYS A 61 8.30 1.46 -12.29
CA LYS A 61 9.60 1.76 -11.67
C LYS A 61 9.84 3.27 -11.58
N ASP A 62 9.48 3.99 -12.63
CA ASP A 62 9.49 5.44 -12.72
C ASP A 62 8.71 6.11 -11.58
N ILE A 63 7.52 5.60 -11.23
CA ILE A 63 6.76 6.13 -10.09
C ILE A 63 7.47 5.84 -8.77
N LYS A 64 8.08 4.66 -8.59
CA LYS A 64 8.86 4.37 -7.38
C LYS A 64 10.07 5.29 -7.23
N ASP A 65 10.74 5.56 -8.34
CA ASP A 65 11.97 6.35 -8.37
C ASP A 65 11.70 7.86 -8.21
N THR A 66 10.53 8.33 -8.67
CA THR A 66 10.16 9.75 -8.64
C THR A 66 9.17 10.14 -7.54
N ALA A 67 8.49 9.20 -6.87
CA ALA A 67 7.50 9.52 -5.85
C ALA A 67 8.06 10.38 -4.71
N PHE A 68 9.30 10.09 -4.27
CA PHE A 68 9.93 10.81 -3.17
C PHE A 68 10.47 12.19 -3.57
N SER A 69 10.72 12.45 -4.86
CA SER A 69 11.15 13.78 -5.32
C SER A 69 10.01 14.79 -5.37
N LEU A 70 8.76 14.31 -5.44
CA LEU A 70 7.55 15.13 -5.44
C LEU A 70 7.07 15.50 -4.03
N VAL A 71 7.59 14.86 -2.99
CA VAL A 71 7.30 15.22 -1.60
C VAL A 71 8.00 16.55 -1.30
N LYS A 72 7.23 17.65 -1.31
CA LYS A 72 7.69 18.95 -0.82
C LYS A 72 7.98 18.82 0.67
N VAL A 73 9.24 18.64 1.01
CA VAL A 73 9.70 18.69 2.40
C VAL A 73 9.55 20.14 2.86
N ASP A 74 8.52 20.42 3.66
CA ASP A 74 8.45 21.67 4.41
C ASP A 74 9.72 21.76 5.26
N ASN A 75 10.60 22.68 4.87
CA ASN A 75 11.96 22.87 5.38
C ASN A 75 11.96 23.49 6.79
N LYS A 76 11.24 22.88 7.73
CA LYS A 76 11.25 23.27 9.14
C LYS A 76 11.88 22.23 10.05
N ASN A 77 11.97 20.97 9.64
CA ASN A 77 12.57 19.93 10.47
C ASN A 77 13.65 19.16 9.69
N ASN A 78 14.91 19.51 9.92
CA ASN A 78 16.16 18.92 9.40
C ASN A 78 16.38 17.43 9.81
N THR A 79 15.32 16.63 9.90
CA THR A 79 15.39 15.23 10.36
C THR A 79 16.11 14.34 9.34
N LEU A 80 15.96 14.61 8.04
CA LEU A 80 16.56 13.83 6.95
C LEU A 80 18.09 14.01 6.85
N SER A 81 18.61 15.23 7.08
CA SER A 81 20.06 15.46 7.12
C SER A 81 20.68 14.76 8.33
N ASN A 82 20.02 14.81 9.48
CA ASN A 82 20.50 14.16 10.70
C ASN A 82 20.55 12.62 10.57
N ILE A 83 19.57 12.02 9.88
CA ILE A 83 19.59 10.59 9.58
C ILE A 83 20.75 10.25 8.64
N ARG A 84 20.99 11.05 7.60
CA ARG A 84 22.09 10.83 6.65
C ARG A 84 23.46 10.87 7.35
N THR A 85 23.68 11.85 8.23
CA THR A 85 24.91 11.93 9.03
C THR A 85 25.05 10.75 10.00
N SER A 86 23.93 10.23 10.52
CA SER A 86 23.94 9.06 11.43
C SER A 86 24.22 7.73 10.71
N LEU A 87 24.06 7.67 9.39
CA LEU A 87 24.28 6.46 8.58
C LEU A 87 25.69 6.36 7.96
N GLU A 88 26.46 7.45 7.93
CA GLU A 88 27.85 7.43 7.45
C GLU A 88 28.75 6.40 8.15
N PRO A 89 28.69 6.23 9.50
CA PRO A 89 29.49 5.22 10.18
C PRO A 89 29.13 3.78 9.77
N LEU A 90 27.86 3.53 9.44
CA LEU A 90 27.38 2.20 9.00
C LEU A 90 27.94 1.83 7.63
N ASP A 91 28.09 2.81 6.72
CA ASP A 91 28.70 2.57 5.41
C ASP A 91 30.19 2.22 5.55
N GLN A 92 30.92 2.91 6.43
CA GLN A 92 32.31 2.58 6.71
C GLN A 92 32.49 1.16 7.28
N VAL A 93 31.62 0.76 8.23
CA VAL A 93 31.61 -0.60 8.77
C VAL A 93 31.28 -1.63 7.69
N TYR A 94 30.32 -1.33 6.81
CA TYR A 94 29.95 -2.20 5.70
C TYR A 94 31.12 -2.42 4.72
N GLN A 95 31.84 -1.36 4.35
CA GLN A 95 33.02 -1.47 3.48
C GLN A 95 34.16 -2.24 4.14
N ALA A 96 34.38 -2.06 5.45
CA ALA A 96 35.36 -2.83 6.20
C ALA A 96 35.02 -4.34 6.17
N LEU A 97 33.76 -4.71 6.44
CA LEU A 97 33.30 -6.09 6.42
C LEU A 97 33.44 -6.73 5.03
N ILE A 98 33.11 -6.00 3.96
CA ILE A 98 33.32 -6.47 2.58
C ILE A 98 34.79 -6.72 2.32
N THR A 99 35.65 -5.79 2.74
CA THR A 99 37.09 -5.87 2.51
C THR A 99 37.66 -7.09 3.23
N THR A 100 37.38 -7.24 4.53
CA THR A 100 37.79 -8.42 5.31
C THR A 100 37.29 -9.71 4.68
N LYS A 101 36.04 -9.78 4.23
CA LYS A 101 35.50 -10.95 3.54
C LYS A 101 36.27 -11.27 2.25
N LYS A 102 36.65 -10.26 1.46
CA LYS A 102 37.47 -10.43 0.26
C LYS A 102 38.88 -10.90 0.61
N SER A 103 39.50 -10.33 1.64
CA SER A 103 40.83 -10.73 2.11
C SER A 103 40.86 -12.17 2.59
N ILE A 104 39.87 -12.59 3.37
CA ILE A 104 39.71 -13.97 3.84
C ILE A 104 39.52 -14.91 2.65
N LYS A 105 38.64 -14.56 1.71
CA LYS A 105 38.42 -15.37 0.51
C LYS A 105 39.70 -15.54 -0.30
N LEU A 106 40.50 -14.49 -0.45
CA LEU A 106 41.80 -14.57 -1.13
C LEU A 106 42.77 -15.45 -0.35
N ALA A 107 42.89 -15.30 0.96
CA ALA A 107 43.77 -16.12 1.79
C ALA A 107 43.44 -17.63 1.67
N PHE A 108 42.15 -17.97 1.66
CA PHE A 108 41.68 -19.35 1.45
C PHE A 108 41.80 -19.85 0.00
N GLN A 109 42.19 -19.02 -0.98
CA GLN A 109 42.53 -19.48 -2.33
C GLN A 109 44.00 -19.91 -2.46
N PHE A 110 44.84 -19.54 -1.49
CA PHE A 110 46.28 -19.86 -1.45
C PHE A 110 46.64 -20.92 -0.40
N ILE A 111 45.62 -21.55 0.22
CA ILE A 111 45.71 -22.70 1.13
C ILE A 111 44.90 -23.83 0.49
#